data_AF-A0A5K1FIB3-F1
#
_entry.id   AF-A0A5K1FIB3-F1
#
_cell.length_a   1.000
_cell.length_b   1.000
_cell.length_c   1.000
_cell.angle_alpha   90.00
_cell.angle_beta   90.00
_cell.angle_gamma   90.00
#
_symmetry.space_group_name_H-M   'P 1'
#
loop_
_entity.id
_entity.type
_entity.pdbx_description
1 polymer ?
#
loop_
_entity_poly.entity_id
_entity_poly.type
_entity_poly.pdbx_seq_one_letter_code
_entity_poly.pdbx_strand_id
1 'polypeptide(L)' 'ALEIMQCEHVSVSGITTLNSQGVHVKIGFSQDVTVSNIKIIAPKDSPNTDGINMGGSQYVRIQDFTKRTIIN' A
#
# COMPACT_ATOMS: atom_id res chain seq x y z
N ALA A 1 -1.33 3.19 7.94
CA ALA A 1 -1.65 2.37 6.76
C ALA A 1 -2.59 3.18 5.87
N LEU A 2 -2.51 3.02 4.55
CA LEU A 2 -3.48 3.56 3.59
C LEU A 2 -4.54 2.49 3.32
N GLU A 3 -5.82 2.86 3.35
CA GLU A 3 -6.92 1.96 3.02
C GLU A 3 -7.84 2.63 1.98
N ILE A 4 -8.06 1.95 0.87
CA ILE A 4 -8.94 2.36 -0.24
C ILE A 4 -10.02 1.29 -0.37
N MET A 5 -11.26 1.63 -0.03
CA MET A 5 -12.36 0.68 0.04
C MET A 5 -13.59 1.23 -0.69
N GLN A 6 -14.22 0.41 -1.54
CA GLN A 6 -15.47 0.76 -2.22
C GLN A 6 -15.37 2.08 -3.01
N CYS A 7 -14.25 2.30 -3.68
CA CYS A 7 -13.99 3.50 -4.46
C CYS A 7 -13.92 3.19 -5.97
N GLU A 8 -14.22 4.20 -6.78
CA GLU A 8 -14.09 4.16 -8.25
C GLU A 8 -13.29 5.37 -8.74
N HIS A 9 -12.43 5.18 -9.74
CA HIS A 9 -11.63 6.25 -10.39
C HIS A 9 -10.74 7.03 -9.40
N VAL A 10 -9.98 6.32 -8.57
CA VAL A 10 -9.12 6.92 -7.55
C VAL A 10 -7.66 6.92 -8.01
N SER A 11 -7.00 8.07 -7.87
CA SER A 11 -5.54 8.18 -8.02
C SER A 11 -4.91 8.72 -6.74
N VAL A 12 -3.93 8.00 -6.22
CA VAL A 12 -3.15 8.38 -5.04
C VAL A 12 -1.67 8.35 -5.39
N SER A 13 -0.92 9.38 -5.04
CA SER A 13 0.54 9.38 -5.25
C SER A 13 1.32 10.01 -4.10
N GLY A 14 2.61 9.65 -3.98
CA GLY A 14 3.56 10.33 -3.09
C GLY A 14 3.40 9.97 -1.61
N ILE A 15 2.88 8.78 -1.33
CA ILE A 15 2.58 8.35 0.03
C ILE A 15 3.80 7.66 0.65
N THR A 16 4.18 8.09 1.85
CA THR A 16 5.11 7.34 2.71
C THR A 16 4.36 6.73 3.89
N THR A 17 4.54 5.44 4.13
CA THR A 17 4.02 4.74 5.31
C THR A 17 5.18 4.30 6.19
N LEU A 18 5.02 4.43 7.51
CA LEU A 18 6.05 4.15 8.50
C LEU A 18 5.51 3.18 9.56
N ASN A 19 6.29 2.14 9.87
CA ASN A 19 6.11 1.25 11.03
C ASN A 19 4.69 0.72 11.23
N SER A 20 4.02 0.25 10.17
CA SER A 20 2.70 -0.33 10.33
C SER A 20 2.79 -1.70 11.01
N GLN A 21 2.03 -1.89 12.09
CA GLN A 21 1.87 -3.20 12.75
C GLN A 21 1.10 -4.21 11.88
N GLY A 22 0.54 -3.80 10.74
CA GLY A 22 -0.23 -4.61 9.79
C GLY A 22 0.20 -4.39 8.33
N VAL A 23 -0.75 -4.48 7.41
CA VAL A 23 -0.54 -4.14 5.99
C VAL A 23 -0.39 -2.62 5.83
N HIS A 24 0.57 -2.17 5.02
CA HIS A 24 0.79 -0.73 4.81
C HIS A 24 -0.20 -0.09 3.84
N VAL A 25 -0.66 -0.83 2.82
CA VAL A 25 -1.68 -0.40 1.85
C VAL A 25 -2.73 -1.49 1.66
N LYS A 26 -4.01 -1.18 1.85
CA LYS A 26 -5.13 -2.10 1.60
C LYS A 26 -6.05 -1.53 0.53
N ILE A 27 -6.39 -2.35 -0.48
CA ILE A 27 -7.31 -1.98 -1.56
C ILE A 27 -8.43 -3.02 -1.64
N GLY A 28 -9.68 -2.64 -1.39
CA GLY A 28 -10.79 -3.57 -1.33
C GLY A 28 -12.03 -3.09 -2.08
N PHE A 29 -12.71 -4.01 -2.77
CA PHE A 29 -14.00 -3.75 -3.41
C PHE A 29 -14.02 -2.48 -4.29
N SER A 30 -12.91 -2.18 -4.97
CA SER A 30 -12.73 -0.92 -5.71
C SER A 30 -12.49 -1.16 -7.21
N GLN A 31 -12.75 -0.14 -8.03
CA GLN A 31 -12.53 -0.20 -9.48
C GLN A 31 -11.70 0.99 -9.97
N ASP A 32 -10.77 0.75 -10.89
CA ASP A 32 -9.90 1.79 -11.48
C ASP A 32 -9.18 2.63 -10.41
N VAL A 33 -8.28 1.97 -9.68
CA VAL A 33 -7.46 2.58 -8.63
C VAL A 33 -6.02 2.59 -9.08
N THR A 34 -5.41 3.78 -9.13
CA THR A 34 -3.98 3.95 -9.36
C THR A 34 -3.31 4.42 -8.08
N VAL A 35 -2.30 3.68 -7.61
CA VAL A 35 -1.43 4.09 -6.52
C VAL A 35 0.01 4.15 -7.02
N SER A 36 0.64 5.32 -6.89
CA SER A 36 1.98 5.57 -7.43
C SER A 36 2.91 6.24 -6.41
N ASN A 37 4.22 6.13 -6.63
CA ASN A 37 5.25 6.77 -5.79
C ASN A 37 5.05 6.47 -4.30
N ILE A 38 5.01 5.17 -3.96
CA ILE A 38 4.77 4.69 -2.60
C ILE A 38 6.09 4.32 -1.94
N LYS A 39 6.30 4.83 -0.73
CA LYS A 39 7.43 4.47 0.12
C LYS A 39 6.94 3.74 1.38
N ILE A 40 7.34 2.49 1.54
CA ILE A 40 7.11 1.71 2.77
C ILE A 40 8.39 1.72 3.60
N ILE A 41 8.30 2.14 4.85
CA ILE A 41 9.38 2.09 5.82
C ILE A 41 8.94 1.23 7.01
N ALA A 42 9.64 0.13 7.29
CA ALA A 42 9.30 -0.78 8.40
C ALA A 42 10.55 -1.33 9.10
N PRO A 43 10.47 -1.72 10.39
CA PRO A 43 11.58 -2.40 11.07
C PRO A 43 11.88 -3.77 10.42
N LYS A 44 13.13 -4.22 10.54
CA LYS A 44 13.59 -5.53 10.03
C LYS A 44 12.76 -6.71 10.52
N ASP A 45 12.37 -6.66 11.80
CA ASP A 45 11.64 -7.73 12.46
C ASP A 45 10.12 -7.54 12.37
N SER A 46 9.65 -6.61 11.52
CA SER A 46 8.21 -6.41 11.30
C SER A 46 7.62 -7.67 10.67
N PRO A 47 6.56 -8.26 11.26
CA PRO A 47 6.01 -9.54 10.82
C PRO A 47 5.34 -9.51 9.44
N ASN A 48 5.10 -8.33 8.86
CA ASN A 48 4.23 -8.18 7.68
C ASN A 48 5.02 -8.09 6.38
N THR A 49 5.20 -9.24 5.73
CA THR A 49 6.02 -9.43 4.53
C THR A 49 5.50 -8.69 3.30
N ASP A 50 4.19 -8.45 3.18
CA ASP A 50 3.61 -8.18 1.86
C ASP A 50 3.40 -6.69 1.56
N GLY A 51 3.31 -5.83 2.58
CA GLY A 51 3.23 -4.36 2.44
C GLY A 51 1.94 -3.83 1.80
N ILE A 52 1.35 -4.55 0.86
CA ILE A 52 0.15 -4.19 0.12
C ILE A 52 -0.76 -5.42 0.04
N ASN A 53 -2.05 -5.27 0.37
CA ASN A 53 -3.07 -6.30 0.23
C ASN A 53 -4.21 -5.77 -0.65
N MET A 54 -4.68 -6.59 -1.56
CA MET A 54 -5.76 -6.25 -2.47
C MET A 54 -6.76 -7.40 -2.66
N GLY A 55 -8.05 -7.08 -2.63
CA GLY A 55 -9.13 -8.07 -2.76
C GLY A 55 -10.42 -7.48 -3.32
N GLY A 56 -11.18 -8.30 -4.07
CA GLY A 56 -12.48 -7.89 -4.62
C GLY A 56 -12.45 -6.66 -5.53
N SER A 57 -11.30 -6.30 -6.08
CA SER A 57 -11.09 -5.05 -6.83
C SER A 57 -10.71 -5.31 -8.29
N GLN A 58 -11.01 -4.38 -9.19
CA GLN A 58 -10.73 -4.48 -10.63
C GLN A 58 -9.95 -3.26 -11.14
N TYR A 59 -9.08 -3.46 -12.13
CA TYR A 59 -8.27 -2.39 -12.74
C TYR A 59 -7.42 -1.61 -11.72
N VAL A 60 -6.80 -2.32 -10.79
CA VAL A 60 -5.88 -1.72 -9.82
C VAL A 60 -4.47 -1.67 -10.42
N ARG A 61 -3.87 -0.48 -10.44
CA ARG A 61 -2.49 -0.24 -10.86
C ARG A 61 -1.66 0.27 -9.69
N ILE A 62 -0.55 -0.42 -9.42
CA ILE A 62 0.43 -0.02 -8.42
C ILE A 62 1.78 0.12 -9.11
N GLN A 63 2.41 1.28 -8.98
CA GLN A 63 3.68 1.59 -9.64
C GLN A 63 4.59 2.46 -8.78
N ASP A 64 5.87 2.53 -9.14
CA ASP A 64 6.88 3.36 -8.49
C ASP A 64 6.95 3.13 -6.96
N PHE A 65 7.17 1.86 -6.61
CA PHE A 65 7.15 1.37 -5.23
C PHE A 65 8.57 1.19 -4.66
N THR A 66 8.81 1.69 -3.44
CA THR A 66 10.06 1.46 -2.70
C THR A 66 9.79 0.94 -1.29
N LYS A 67 10.41 -0.18 -0.93
CA LYS A 67 10.45 -0.70 0.46
C LYS A 67 11.82 -0.42 1.07
N ARG A 68 11.83 0.20 2.26
CA ARG A 68 13.04 0.42 3.07
C ARG A 68 12.87 -0.23 4.43
N THR A 69 13.85 -1.03 4.82
CA THR A 69 13.91 -1.64 6.14
C THR A 69 14.80 -0.81 7.05
N ILE A 70 14.35 -0.54 8.29
CA ILE A 70 15.18 0.04 9.35
C ILE A 70 15.72 -1.12 10.20
N ILE A 71 17.04 -1.19 10.32
CA ILE A 71 17.72 -2.08 11.27
C ILE A 71 17.90 -1.23 12.53
N ASN A 72 17.41 -1.73 13.67
CA ASN A 72 17.65 -1.09 14.96
C ASN A 72 19.13 -1.19 15.35
#